data_AF-A0A2H5WCP0-F1
#
_entry.id   AF-A0A2H5WCP0-F1
#
_cell.length_a   1.000
_cell.length_b   1.000
_cell.length_c   1.000
_cell.angle_alpha   90.00
_cell.angle_beta   90.00
_cell.angle_gamma   90.00
#
_symmetry.space_group_name_H-M   'P 1'
#
loop_
_entity.id
_entity.type
_entity.pdbx_description
1 polymer ?
#
loop_
_entity_poly.entity_id
_entity_poly.type
_entity_poly.pdbx_seq_one_letter_code
_entity_poly.pdbx_strand_id
1 'polypeptide(L)'
;MWLAAAALAARITSPLLPHALPEAPVRHELQRVLRELADGARRLAHTPRAIGPMASIALDQVGQGLVLVLSLFVFRDRFRQGVGSFSNLIGAGGLGVLLGILTVGALERRLPKERIVARAFAVGGIALLAVSTLVTAWTVLLASFLVGLTFAWKKVPVDTLVQEAVPDGYRGRVFAVYDVAYNLARVLAGFAAIPLVPALGEARLAAAIGLAFLLYAPVLPRWLARAPEISLRFYAGARADEVPRAIVWGGVEERVRVEREWLEERDGERRRAFRLALEDGTTVQVSRAEPDGPWRLDREVG
;
A
#
# COMPACT_ATOMS: atom_id res chain seq x y z
N MET A 1 4.31 -19.09 18.62
CA MET A 1 4.76 -17.90 17.86
C MET A 1 4.42 -16.60 18.59
N TRP A 2 3.16 -16.30 18.90
CA TRP A 2 2.75 -15.09 19.63
C TRP A 2 3.36 -14.94 21.03
N LEU A 3 3.47 -16.04 21.80
CA LEU A 3 4.13 -16.02 23.12
C LEU A 3 5.64 -15.79 23.03
N ALA A 4 6.29 -16.29 21.98
CA ALA A 4 7.70 -16.07 21.74
C ALA A 4 7.97 -14.63 21.27
N ALA A 5 7.11 -14.08 20.43
CA ALA A 5 7.15 -12.67 20.03
C ALA A 5 6.87 -11.73 21.22
N ALA A 6 5.92 -12.08 22.10
CA ALA A 6 5.63 -11.33 23.32
C ALA A 6 6.80 -11.40 24.32
N ALA A 7 7.41 -12.57 24.50
CA ALA A 7 8.59 -12.74 25.36
C ALA A 7 9.82 -12.01 24.81
N LEU A 8 9.97 -11.94 23.48
CA LEU A 8 11.04 -11.19 22.82
C LEU A 8 10.80 -9.67 22.92
N ALA A 9 9.56 -9.22 22.72
CA ALA A 9 9.17 -7.81 22.88
C ALA A 9 9.33 -7.33 24.33
N ALA A 10 9.04 -8.18 25.32
CA ALA A 10 9.25 -7.88 26.73
C ALA A 10 10.73 -7.75 27.12
N ARG A 11 11.67 -8.18 26.26
CA ARG A 11 13.11 -8.02 26.44
C ARG A 11 13.68 -6.78 25.75
N ILE A 12 12.87 -6.03 24.99
CA ILE A 12 13.29 -4.80 24.33
C ILE A 12 13.15 -3.64 25.32
N THR A 13 14.23 -3.32 26.04
CA THR A 13 14.38 -2.08 26.81
C THR A 13 14.84 -0.96 25.87
N SER A 14 13.90 -0.40 25.10
CA SER A 14 14.16 0.81 24.33
C SER A 14 14.07 2.04 25.25
N PRO A 15 14.92 3.07 25.08
CA PRO A 15 14.75 4.38 25.74
C PRO A 15 13.45 5.11 25.34
N LEU A 16 12.66 4.55 24.42
CA LEU A 16 11.31 4.99 24.06
C LEU A 16 10.20 4.32 24.89
N LEU A 17 10.53 3.61 25.98
CA LEU A 17 9.52 3.09 26.92
C LEU A 17 8.65 4.28 27.41
N PRO A 18 7.32 4.25 27.22
CA PRO A 18 6.46 5.26 27.82
C PRO A 18 6.70 5.27 29.33
N HIS A 19 7.14 6.40 29.88
CA HIS A 19 7.53 6.51 31.29
C HIS A 19 6.35 6.42 32.28
N ALA A 20 5.14 6.13 31.80
CA ALA A 20 3.97 5.91 32.64
C ALA A 20 3.01 4.94 31.94
N LEU A 21 2.56 3.92 32.67
CA LEU A 21 1.34 3.20 32.32
C LEU A 21 0.19 4.22 32.39
N PRO A 22 -0.67 4.33 31.37
CA PRO A 22 -1.81 5.23 31.45
C PRO A 22 -2.73 4.76 32.58
N GLU A 23 -2.81 5.51 33.69
CA GLU A 23 -3.84 5.36 34.73
C GLU A 23 -5.23 5.82 34.24
N ALA A 24 -5.34 6.18 32.96
CA ALA A 24 -6.57 6.64 32.35
C ALA A 24 -7.58 5.48 32.22
N PRO A 25 -8.88 5.72 32.48
CA PRO A 25 -9.91 4.72 32.22
C PRO A 25 -9.83 4.24 30.76
N VAL A 26 -10.00 2.94 30.51
CA VAL A 26 -9.93 2.30 29.17
C VAL A 26 -10.73 3.07 28.10
N ARG A 27 -11.85 3.69 28.50
CA ARG A 27 -12.66 4.55 27.63
C ARG A 27 -11.90 5.77 27.09
N HIS A 28 -11.10 6.44 27.92
CA HIS A 28 -10.31 7.59 27.52
C HIS A 28 -9.20 7.18 26.56
N GLU A 29 -8.55 6.04 26.80
CA GLU A 29 -7.52 5.53 25.90
C GLU A 29 -8.12 5.08 24.55
N LEU A 30 -9.29 4.42 24.56
CA LEU A 30 -10.03 4.10 23.34
C LEU A 30 -10.42 5.37 22.55
N GLN A 31 -10.95 6.38 23.24
CA GLN A 31 -11.32 7.66 22.59
C GLN A 31 -10.10 8.41 22.05
N ARG A 32 -8.94 8.26 22.69
CA ARG A 32 -7.67 8.81 22.22
C ARG A 32 -7.21 8.06 20.97
N VAL A 33 -7.15 6.74 21.00
CA VAL A 33 -6.80 5.90 19.83
C VAL A 33 -7.73 6.18 18.65
N LEU A 34 -9.04 6.26 18.87
CA LEU A 34 -10.00 6.58 17.81
C LEU A 34 -9.79 7.97 17.21
N ARG A 35 -9.45 8.98 18.03
CA ARG A 35 -9.09 10.32 17.54
C ARG A 35 -7.79 10.29 16.74
N GLU A 36 -6.77 9.61 17.25
CA GLU A 36 -5.48 9.47 16.55
C GLU A 36 -5.63 8.72 15.22
N LEU A 37 -6.49 7.69 15.16
CA LEU A 37 -6.84 6.99 13.93
C LEU A 37 -7.64 7.88 12.96
N ALA A 38 -8.59 8.69 13.47
CA ALA A 38 -9.36 9.62 12.64
C ALA A 38 -8.48 10.74 12.04
N ASP A 39 -7.55 11.28 12.83
CA ASP A 39 -6.56 12.27 12.38
C ASP A 39 -5.62 11.64 11.34
N GLY A 40 -5.16 10.41 11.60
CA GLY A 40 -4.38 9.62 10.66
C GLY A 40 -5.11 9.45 9.33
N ALA A 41 -6.37 8.99 9.36
CA ALA A 41 -7.21 8.79 8.18
C ALA A 41 -7.47 10.08 7.40
N ARG A 42 -7.80 11.18 8.10
CA ARG A 42 -8.00 12.49 7.47
C ARG A 42 -6.74 12.95 6.75
N ARG A 43 -5.57 12.83 7.39
CA ARG A 43 -4.30 13.22 6.76
C ARG A 43 -3.97 12.36 5.55
N LEU A 44 -4.23 11.07 5.64
CA LEU A 44 -4.06 10.11 4.55
C LEU A 44 -4.91 10.46 3.33
N ALA A 45 -6.15 10.89 3.56
CA ALA A 45 -7.04 11.39 2.50
C ALA A 45 -6.50 12.66 1.82
N HIS A 46 -5.64 13.43 2.50
CA HIS A 46 -4.93 14.58 1.94
C HIS A 46 -3.58 14.24 1.31
N THR A 47 -3.24 12.94 1.19
CA THR A 47 -2.00 12.45 0.56
C THR A 47 -2.31 11.63 -0.69
N PRO A 48 -2.55 12.25 -1.86
CA PRO A 48 -2.98 11.56 -3.09
C PRO A 48 -2.07 10.40 -3.52
N ARG A 49 -0.75 10.49 -3.26
CA ARG A 49 0.21 9.41 -3.56
C ARG A 49 0.12 8.21 -2.63
N ALA A 50 -0.40 8.37 -1.40
CA ALA A 50 -0.63 7.25 -0.49
C ALA A 50 -1.96 6.52 -0.79
N ILE A 51 -2.97 7.22 -1.32
CA ILE A 51 -4.30 6.64 -1.61
C ILE A 51 -4.22 5.48 -2.60
N GLY A 52 -3.45 5.61 -3.68
CA GLY A 52 -3.30 4.55 -4.69
C GLY A 52 -2.76 3.23 -4.11
N PRO A 53 -1.59 3.26 -3.44
CA PRO A 53 -1.05 2.10 -2.71
C PRO A 53 -2.05 1.51 -1.70
N MET A 54 -2.77 2.34 -0.94
CA MET A 54 -3.75 1.85 0.04
C MET A 54 -4.98 1.20 -0.60
N ALA A 55 -5.52 1.79 -1.66
CA ALA A 55 -6.60 1.18 -2.43
C ALA A 55 -6.15 -0.17 -3.01
N SER A 56 -4.89 -0.27 -3.40
CA SER A 56 -4.30 -1.51 -3.92
C SER A 56 -4.29 -2.60 -2.87
N ILE A 57 -3.81 -2.32 -1.65
CA ILE A 57 -3.81 -3.34 -0.61
C ILE A 57 -5.21 -3.69 -0.11
N ALA A 58 -6.13 -2.72 -0.07
CA ALA A 58 -7.51 -2.96 0.31
C ALA A 58 -8.19 -3.92 -0.66
N LEU A 59 -8.01 -3.69 -1.97
CA LEU A 59 -8.52 -4.59 -3.01
C LEU A 59 -7.89 -6.00 -2.90
N ASP A 60 -6.57 -6.07 -2.70
CA ASP A 60 -5.89 -7.35 -2.50
C ASP A 60 -6.49 -8.10 -1.31
N GLN A 61 -6.73 -7.42 -0.20
CA GLN A 61 -7.28 -8.00 1.01
C GLN A 61 -8.72 -8.44 0.89
N VAL A 62 -9.53 -7.74 0.10
CA VAL A 62 -10.86 -8.21 -0.27
C VAL A 62 -10.74 -9.53 -1.04
N GLY A 63 -9.85 -9.59 -2.04
CA GLY A 63 -9.59 -10.82 -2.79
C GLY A 63 -9.11 -11.97 -1.89
N GLN A 64 -8.16 -11.72 -0.99
CA GLN A 64 -7.65 -12.70 -0.03
C GLN A 64 -8.74 -13.20 0.93
N GLY A 65 -9.59 -12.31 1.44
CA GLY A 65 -10.71 -12.69 2.31
C GLY A 65 -11.72 -13.60 1.59
N LEU A 66 -12.07 -13.26 0.35
CA LEU A 66 -12.93 -14.09 -0.48
C LEU A 66 -12.29 -15.44 -0.82
N VAL A 67 -11.02 -15.45 -1.25
CA VAL A 67 -10.26 -16.68 -1.59
C VAL A 67 -10.13 -17.59 -0.37
N LEU A 68 -9.92 -17.06 0.83
CA LEU A 68 -9.83 -17.85 2.05
C LEU A 68 -11.11 -18.65 2.31
N VAL A 69 -12.27 -17.98 2.27
CA VAL A 69 -13.56 -18.64 2.50
C VAL A 69 -13.93 -19.56 1.35
N LEU A 70 -13.69 -19.14 0.11
CA LEU A 70 -13.87 -19.98 -1.07
C LEU A 70 -13.04 -21.26 -0.98
N SER A 71 -11.80 -21.15 -0.54
CA SER A 71 -10.89 -22.29 -0.37
C SER A 71 -11.42 -23.29 0.67
N LEU A 72 -11.94 -22.80 1.80
CA LEU A 72 -12.61 -23.66 2.79
C LEU A 72 -13.83 -24.38 2.22
N PHE A 73 -14.63 -23.68 1.39
CA PHE A 73 -15.78 -24.26 0.72
C PHE A 73 -15.38 -25.36 -0.27
N VAL A 74 -14.44 -25.07 -1.18
CA VAL A 74 -13.93 -26.02 -2.19
C VAL A 74 -13.40 -27.30 -1.53
N PHE A 75 -12.60 -27.16 -0.47
CA PHE A 75 -12.03 -28.33 0.21
C PHE A 75 -13.09 -29.17 0.93
N ARG A 76 -14.02 -28.52 1.63
CA ARG A 76 -15.05 -29.21 2.40
C ARG A 76 -16.12 -29.85 1.52
N ASP A 77 -16.65 -29.09 0.57
CA ASP A 77 -17.83 -29.46 -0.20
C ASP A 77 -17.47 -30.25 -1.46
N ARG A 78 -16.53 -29.73 -2.26
CA ARG A 78 -16.16 -30.34 -3.54
C ARG A 78 -15.19 -31.51 -3.39
N PHE A 79 -14.11 -31.35 -2.61
CA PHE A 79 -13.14 -32.43 -2.42
C PHE A 79 -13.53 -33.41 -1.33
N ARG A 80 -14.49 -33.08 -0.46
CA ARG A 80 -14.92 -33.90 0.69
C ARG A 80 -13.72 -34.35 1.55
N GLN A 81 -12.71 -33.48 1.65
CA GLN A 81 -11.45 -33.77 2.34
C GLN A 81 -11.42 -33.09 3.72
N GLY A 82 -10.78 -33.76 4.68
CA GLY A 82 -10.58 -33.23 6.04
C GLY A 82 -9.44 -32.22 6.14
N VAL A 83 -9.17 -31.77 7.37
CA VAL A 83 -8.19 -30.71 7.72
C VAL A 83 -6.79 -30.97 7.15
N GLY A 84 -6.37 -32.22 7.01
CA GLY A 84 -5.04 -32.58 6.47
C GLY A 84 -4.78 -32.06 5.05
N SER A 85 -5.78 -32.08 4.17
CA SER A 85 -5.60 -31.56 2.81
C SER A 85 -5.62 -30.03 2.76
N PHE A 86 -6.32 -29.38 3.70
CA PHE A 86 -6.30 -27.92 3.83
C PHE A 86 -4.92 -27.40 4.29
N SER A 87 -4.20 -28.18 5.11
CA SER A 87 -2.80 -27.87 5.47
C SER A 87 -1.87 -27.83 4.26
N ASN A 88 -2.09 -28.67 3.24
CA ASN A 88 -1.32 -28.62 2.00
C ASN A 88 -1.57 -27.31 1.23
N LEU A 89 -2.81 -26.82 1.24
CA LEU A 89 -3.16 -25.53 0.63
C LEU A 89 -2.44 -24.38 1.32
N ILE A 90 -2.51 -24.34 2.65
CA ILE A 90 -1.80 -23.33 3.46
C ILE A 90 -0.29 -23.45 3.24
N GLY A 91 0.24 -24.67 3.20
CA GLY A 91 1.66 -24.94 2.95
C GLY A 91 2.12 -24.40 1.60
N ALA A 92 1.37 -24.68 0.52
CA ALA A 92 1.65 -24.16 -0.81
C ALA A 92 1.64 -22.62 -0.84
N GLY A 93 0.64 -21.99 -0.21
CA GLY A 93 0.55 -20.54 -0.10
C GLY A 93 1.71 -19.94 0.70
N GLY A 94 2.07 -20.57 1.83
CA GLY A 94 3.21 -20.17 2.66
C GLY A 94 4.54 -20.25 1.91
N LEU A 95 4.78 -21.32 1.15
CA LEU A 95 5.95 -21.45 0.27
C LEU A 95 5.97 -20.34 -0.80
N GLY A 96 4.81 -20.02 -1.38
CA GLY A 96 4.66 -18.89 -2.29
C GLY A 96 5.10 -17.57 -1.65
N VAL A 97 4.58 -17.27 -0.45
CA VAL A 97 4.93 -16.07 0.31
C VAL A 97 6.43 -16.01 0.59
N LEU A 98 7.03 -17.11 1.06
CA LEU A 98 8.47 -17.18 1.33
C LEU A 98 9.30 -16.87 0.08
N LEU A 99 8.98 -17.52 -1.05
CA LEU A 99 9.66 -17.25 -2.31
C LEU A 99 9.44 -15.80 -2.77
N GLY A 100 8.25 -15.26 -2.55
CA GLY A 100 7.91 -13.88 -2.88
C GLY A 100 8.74 -12.87 -2.11
N ILE A 101 8.91 -13.08 -0.80
CA ILE A 101 9.78 -12.25 0.06
C ILE A 101 11.23 -12.32 -0.40
N LEU A 102 11.74 -13.52 -0.73
CA LEU A 102 13.12 -13.69 -1.19
C LEU A 102 13.38 -13.05 -2.56
N THR A 103 12.35 -12.97 -3.40
CA THR A 103 12.48 -12.48 -4.78
C THR A 103 12.18 -10.98 -4.91
N VAL A 104 11.34 -10.39 -4.05
CA VAL A 104 10.87 -9.00 -4.21
C VAL A 104 12.00 -7.98 -4.30
N GLY A 105 13.05 -8.10 -3.47
CA GLY A 105 14.20 -7.19 -3.53
C GLY A 105 14.97 -7.28 -4.85
N ALA A 106 14.97 -8.43 -5.52
CA ALA A 106 15.55 -8.55 -6.86
C ALA A 106 14.66 -7.92 -7.94
N LEU A 107 13.33 -7.95 -7.76
CA LEU A 107 12.40 -7.24 -8.64
C LEU A 107 12.55 -5.72 -8.48
N GLU A 108 12.68 -5.21 -7.25
CA GLU A 108 12.83 -3.76 -6.97
C GLU A 108 14.10 -3.15 -7.55
N ARG A 109 15.17 -3.95 -7.72
CA ARG A 109 16.39 -3.49 -8.43
C ARG A 109 16.18 -3.33 -9.94
N ARG A 110 15.14 -3.95 -10.52
CA ARG A 110 14.93 -4.01 -11.97
C ARG A 110 13.70 -3.23 -12.43
N LEU A 111 12.74 -3.00 -11.55
CA LEU A 111 11.44 -2.44 -11.87
C LEU A 111 11.02 -1.46 -10.77
N PRO A 112 10.34 -0.36 -11.14
CA PRO A 112 9.75 0.52 -10.15
C PRO A 112 8.60 -0.20 -9.42
N LYS A 113 8.40 0.15 -8.14
CA LYS A 113 7.51 -0.52 -7.18
C LYS A 113 6.09 -0.70 -7.72
N GLU A 114 5.53 0.34 -8.32
CA GLU A 114 4.19 0.33 -8.88
C GLU A 114 4.03 -0.66 -10.04
N ARG A 115 5.08 -0.88 -10.83
CA ARG A 115 5.07 -1.88 -11.92
C ARG A 115 5.18 -3.30 -11.38
N ILE A 116 5.88 -3.50 -10.26
CA ILE A 116 5.94 -4.80 -9.57
C ILE A 116 4.55 -5.16 -9.06
N VAL A 117 3.90 -4.24 -8.35
CA VAL A 117 2.53 -4.41 -7.85
C VAL A 117 1.56 -4.70 -9.00
N ALA A 118 1.62 -3.94 -10.09
CA ALA A 118 0.80 -4.17 -11.28
C ALA A 118 0.97 -5.57 -11.87
N ARG A 119 2.22 -6.03 -12.03
CA ARG A 119 2.52 -7.38 -12.52
C ARG A 119 2.05 -8.45 -11.54
N ALA A 120 2.16 -8.22 -10.24
CA ALA A 120 1.69 -9.15 -9.23
C ALA A 120 0.16 -9.28 -9.23
N PHE A 121 -0.58 -8.18 -9.43
CA PHE A 121 -2.02 -8.25 -9.68
C PHE A 121 -2.35 -9.02 -10.96
N ALA A 122 -1.62 -8.79 -12.05
CA ALA A 122 -1.85 -9.51 -13.30
C ALA A 122 -1.59 -11.03 -13.16
N VAL A 123 -0.45 -11.42 -12.55
CA VAL A 123 -0.10 -12.83 -12.32
C VAL A 123 -1.12 -13.50 -11.39
N GLY A 124 -1.50 -12.85 -10.30
CA GLY A 124 -2.51 -13.37 -9.37
C GLY A 124 -3.89 -13.50 -10.03
N GLY A 125 -4.26 -12.51 -10.84
CA GLY A 125 -5.52 -12.53 -11.58
C GLY A 125 -5.60 -13.64 -12.64
N ILE A 126 -4.52 -13.83 -13.40
CA ILE A 126 -4.38 -14.94 -14.35
C ILE A 126 -4.45 -16.28 -13.63
N ALA A 127 -3.77 -16.43 -12.48
CA ALA A 127 -3.79 -17.66 -11.71
C ALA A 127 -5.22 -18.02 -11.24
N LEU A 128 -5.98 -17.04 -10.75
CA LEU A 128 -7.36 -17.24 -10.32
C LEU A 128 -8.31 -17.54 -11.49
N LEU A 129 -8.12 -16.89 -12.65
CA LEU A 129 -8.87 -17.23 -13.87
C LEU A 129 -8.53 -18.64 -14.35
N ALA A 130 -7.26 -19.04 -14.34
CA ALA A 130 -6.84 -20.38 -14.75
C ALA A 130 -7.44 -21.46 -13.84
N VAL A 131 -7.56 -21.20 -12.53
CA VAL A 131 -8.27 -22.13 -11.63
C VAL A 131 -9.77 -22.14 -11.87
N SER A 132 -10.36 -21.00 -12.25
CA SER A 132 -11.81 -20.94 -12.51
C SER A 132 -12.27 -21.83 -13.66
N THR A 133 -11.41 -22.13 -14.63
CA THR A 133 -11.76 -23.01 -15.76
C THR A 133 -11.67 -24.50 -15.40
N LEU A 134 -10.78 -24.86 -14.46
CA LEU A 134 -10.55 -26.24 -14.04
C LEU A 134 -10.22 -26.33 -12.55
N VAL A 135 -11.24 -26.58 -11.73
CA VAL A 135 -11.11 -26.73 -10.27
C VAL A 135 -10.72 -28.17 -9.91
N THR A 136 -9.43 -28.40 -9.67
CA THR A 136 -8.83 -29.68 -9.24
C THR A 136 -7.88 -29.42 -8.07
N ALA A 137 -7.50 -30.48 -7.33
CA ALA A 137 -6.58 -30.33 -6.21
C ALA A 137 -5.25 -29.66 -6.63
N TRP A 138 -4.67 -30.07 -7.77
CA TRP A 138 -3.42 -29.52 -8.26
C TRP A 138 -3.52 -28.05 -8.70
N THR A 139 -4.59 -27.69 -9.41
CA THR A 139 -4.78 -26.30 -9.86
C THR A 139 -5.02 -25.37 -8.68
N VAL A 140 -5.76 -25.83 -7.66
CA VAL A 140 -5.99 -25.07 -6.43
C VAL A 140 -4.70 -24.90 -5.60
N LEU A 141 -3.85 -25.94 -5.50
CA LEU A 141 -2.53 -25.82 -4.85
C LEU A 141 -1.61 -24.84 -5.58
N LEU A 142 -1.56 -24.92 -6.91
CA LEU A 142 -0.78 -24.00 -7.74
C LEU A 142 -1.27 -22.55 -7.58
N ALA A 143 -2.58 -22.32 -7.58
CA ALA A 143 -3.10 -20.98 -7.32
C ALA A 143 -2.79 -20.49 -5.91
N SER A 144 -2.87 -21.34 -4.88
CA SER A 144 -2.48 -20.94 -3.52
C SER A 144 -1.03 -20.47 -3.49
N PHE A 145 -0.12 -21.24 -4.11
CA PHE A 145 1.28 -20.85 -4.25
C PHE A 145 1.44 -19.51 -4.99
N LEU A 146 0.78 -19.32 -6.14
CA LEU A 146 0.88 -18.08 -6.92
C LEU A 146 0.23 -16.87 -6.22
N VAL A 147 -0.88 -17.06 -5.52
CA VAL A 147 -1.52 -16.03 -4.70
C VAL A 147 -0.62 -15.64 -3.53
N GLY A 148 0.03 -16.60 -2.88
CA GLY A 148 1.04 -16.34 -1.84
C GLY A 148 2.28 -15.60 -2.38
N LEU A 149 2.79 -16.02 -3.54
CA LEU A 149 3.91 -15.36 -4.21
C LEU A 149 3.59 -13.90 -4.54
N THR A 150 2.46 -13.68 -5.21
CA THR A 150 2.02 -12.35 -5.62
C THR A 150 1.64 -11.48 -4.43
N PHE A 151 1.16 -12.06 -3.32
CA PHE A 151 0.92 -11.33 -2.08
C PHE A 151 2.18 -10.60 -1.60
N ALA A 152 3.32 -11.29 -1.50
CA ALA A 152 4.57 -10.65 -1.08
C ALA A 152 5.05 -9.58 -2.08
N TRP A 153 4.91 -9.83 -3.39
CA TRP A 153 5.23 -8.85 -4.44
C TRP A 153 4.31 -7.62 -4.43
N LYS A 154 3.12 -7.70 -3.84
CA LYS A 154 2.23 -6.55 -3.63
C LYS A 154 2.52 -5.86 -2.31
N LYS A 155 2.55 -6.62 -1.20
CA LYS A 155 2.62 -6.08 0.16
C LYS A 155 3.88 -5.26 0.39
N VAL A 156 5.06 -5.80 0.06
CA VAL A 156 6.34 -5.14 0.35
C VAL A 156 6.45 -3.80 -0.38
N PRO A 157 6.28 -3.72 -1.72
CA PRO A 157 6.43 -2.44 -2.41
C PRO A 157 5.31 -1.46 -2.04
N VAL A 158 4.09 -1.92 -1.74
CA VAL A 158 3.00 -1.03 -1.28
C VAL A 158 3.31 -0.42 0.08
N ASP A 159 3.84 -1.20 1.02
CA ASP A 159 4.23 -0.67 2.33
C ASP A 159 5.30 0.40 2.18
N THR A 160 6.30 0.15 1.34
CA THR A 160 7.34 1.15 1.08
C THR A 160 6.78 2.40 0.38
N LEU A 161 5.88 2.25 -0.60
CA LEU A 161 5.22 3.40 -1.24
C LEU A 161 4.41 4.24 -0.24
N VAL A 162 3.77 3.60 0.73
CA VAL A 162 3.07 4.31 1.82
C VAL A 162 4.06 5.01 2.76
N GLN A 163 5.19 4.36 3.10
CA GLN A 163 6.24 4.98 3.93
C GLN A 163 6.87 6.20 3.25
N GLU A 164 7.13 6.11 1.95
CA GLU A 164 7.69 7.18 1.14
C GLU A 164 6.71 8.35 0.97
N ALA A 165 5.41 8.06 0.98
CA ALA A 165 4.37 9.08 0.88
C ALA A 165 4.05 9.79 2.21
N VAL A 166 4.57 9.33 3.35
CA VAL A 166 4.17 9.82 4.68
C VAL A 166 5.38 10.34 5.47
N PRO A 167 5.34 11.57 6.00
CA PRO A 167 6.43 12.13 6.80
C PRO A 167 6.70 11.38 8.11
N ASP A 168 7.96 11.36 8.53
CA ASP A 168 8.47 10.52 9.62
C ASP A 168 7.69 10.62 10.93
N GLY A 169 7.38 11.84 11.39
CA GLY A 169 6.64 12.06 12.64
C GLY A 169 5.20 11.52 12.66
N TYR A 170 4.68 11.07 11.51
CA TYR A 170 3.32 10.55 11.35
C TYR A 170 3.28 9.11 10.85
N ARG A 171 4.42 8.52 10.46
CA ARG A 171 4.50 7.16 9.91
C ARG A 171 3.81 6.14 10.81
N GLY A 172 4.12 6.10 12.10
CA GLY A 172 3.52 5.14 13.04
C GLY A 172 1.99 5.21 13.14
N ARG A 173 1.43 6.43 13.17
CA ARG A 173 -0.03 6.65 13.25
C ARG A 173 -0.74 6.27 11.95
N VAL A 174 -0.16 6.64 10.82
CA VAL A 174 -0.68 6.28 9.49
C VAL A 174 -0.60 4.77 9.26
N PHE A 175 0.50 4.14 9.67
CA PHE A 175 0.65 2.68 9.60
C PHE A 175 -0.38 1.94 10.46
N ALA A 176 -0.72 2.44 11.64
CA ALA A 176 -1.78 1.84 12.45
C ALA A 176 -3.15 1.88 11.75
N VAL A 177 -3.53 3.02 11.15
CA VAL A 177 -4.78 3.14 10.36
C VAL A 177 -4.75 2.19 9.16
N TYR A 178 -3.62 2.18 8.45
CA TYR A 178 -3.38 1.32 7.30
C TYR A 178 -3.51 -0.17 7.66
N ASP A 179 -2.93 -0.62 8.77
CA ASP A 179 -3.01 -2.00 9.25
C ASP A 179 -4.43 -2.40 9.69
N VAL A 180 -5.15 -1.49 10.34
CA VAL A 180 -6.57 -1.71 10.70
C VAL A 180 -7.41 -1.84 9.43
N ALA A 181 -7.27 -0.92 8.48
CA ALA A 181 -8.00 -0.96 7.22
C ALA A 181 -7.68 -2.24 6.41
N TYR A 182 -6.41 -2.61 6.35
CA TYR A 182 -5.92 -3.83 5.74
C TYR A 182 -6.59 -5.08 6.32
N ASN A 183 -6.68 -5.20 7.65
CA ASN A 183 -7.30 -6.35 8.30
C ASN A 183 -8.82 -6.31 8.19
N LEU A 184 -9.44 -5.15 8.36
CA LEU A 184 -10.88 -4.97 8.29
C LEU A 184 -11.43 -5.33 6.90
N ALA A 185 -10.77 -4.89 5.83
CA ALA A 185 -11.14 -5.21 4.45
C ALA A 185 -11.21 -6.74 4.23
N ARG A 186 -10.20 -7.47 4.72
CA ARG A 186 -10.16 -8.94 4.64
C ARG A 186 -11.28 -9.62 5.42
N VAL A 187 -11.54 -9.15 6.65
CA VAL A 187 -12.61 -9.71 7.49
C VAL A 187 -13.98 -9.47 6.87
N LEU A 188 -14.26 -8.24 6.42
CA LEU A 188 -15.52 -7.89 5.75
C LEU A 188 -15.71 -8.70 4.47
N ALA A 189 -14.65 -8.92 3.70
CA ALA A 189 -14.70 -9.77 2.52
C ALA A 189 -14.97 -11.25 2.86
N GLY A 190 -14.38 -11.77 3.94
CA GLY A 190 -14.71 -13.10 4.45
C GLY A 190 -16.19 -13.25 4.82
N PHE A 191 -16.79 -12.24 5.46
CA PHE A 191 -18.23 -12.23 5.72
C PHE A 191 -19.06 -12.15 4.43
N ALA A 192 -18.66 -11.31 3.48
CA ALA A 192 -19.31 -11.20 2.18
C ALA A 192 -19.23 -12.51 1.36
N ALA A 193 -18.18 -13.31 1.56
CA ALA A 193 -18.04 -14.60 0.90
C ALA A 193 -19.15 -15.59 1.27
N ILE A 194 -19.72 -15.51 2.48
CA ILE A 194 -20.74 -16.44 2.97
C ILE A 194 -21.98 -16.49 2.04
N PRO A 195 -22.61 -15.35 1.67
CA PRO A 195 -23.68 -15.36 0.68
C PRO A 195 -23.18 -15.45 -0.77
N LEU A 196 -21.98 -14.95 -1.08
CA LEU A 196 -21.46 -14.91 -2.45
C LEU A 196 -21.08 -16.30 -2.99
N VAL A 197 -20.47 -17.16 -2.15
CA VAL A 197 -20.01 -18.49 -2.56
C VAL A 197 -21.18 -19.38 -3.02
N PRO A 198 -22.30 -19.52 -2.27
CA PRO A 198 -23.46 -20.28 -2.76
C PRO A 198 -24.14 -19.65 -3.98
N ALA A 199 -24.19 -18.32 -4.07
CA ALA A 199 -24.88 -17.62 -5.16
C ALA A 199 -24.12 -17.70 -6.50
N LEU A 200 -22.81 -17.50 -6.47
CA LEU A 200 -21.95 -17.48 -7.65
C LEU A 200 -21.32 -18.84 -7.93
N GLY A 201 -21.10 -19.68 -6.91
CA GLY A 201 -20.33 -20.91 -7.03
C GLY A 201 -18.84 -20.64 -7.19
N GLU A 202 -18.05 -21.71 -7.02
CA GLU A 202 -16.60 -21.63 -6.84
C GLU A 202 -15.87 -21.01 -8.04
N ALA A 203 -16.15 -21.52 -9.24
CA ALA A 203 -15.52 -21.09 -10.48
C ALA A 203 -15.81 -19.61 -10.80
N ARG A 204 -17.08 -19.19 -10.74
CA ARG A 204 -17.45 -17.79 -11.08
C ARG A 204 -16.91 -16.80 -10.06
N LEU A 205 -16.89 -17.16 -8.77
CA LEU A 205 -16.28 -16.29 -7.76
C LEU A 205 -14.76 -16.16 -7.94
N ALA A 206 -14.05 -17.27 -8.19
CA ALA A 206 -12.62 -17.23 -8.52
C ALA A 206 -12.36 -16.37 -9.77
N ALA A 207 -13.17 -16.53 -10.81
CA ALA A 207 -13.07 -15.74 -12.03
C ALA A 207 -13.31 -14.25 -11.78
N ALA A 208 -14.32 -13.90 -10.97
CA ALA A 208 -14.63 -12.51 -10.64
C ALA A 208 -13.47 -11.82 -9.90
N ILE A 209 -12.85 -12.50 -8.93
CA ILE A 209 -11.67 -11.99 -8.21
C ILE A 209 -10.49 -11.85 -9.18
N GLY A 210 -10.26 -12.86 -10.02
CA GLY A 210 -9.18 -12.83 -11.01
C GLY A 210 -9.32 -11.69 -12.01
N LEU A 211 -10.54 -11.45 -12.50
CA LEU A 211 -10.86 -10.34 -13.39
C LEU A 211 -10.68 -8.99 -12.70
N ALA A 212 -11.15 -8.85 -11.45
CA ALA A 212 -10.97 -7.62 -10.68
C ALA A 212 -9.48 -7.28 -10.51
N PHE A 213 -8.64 -8.28 -10.23
CA PHE A 213 -7.18 -8.09 -10.14
C PHE A 213 -6.56 -7.67 -11.48
N LEU A 214 -6.98 -8.27 -12.59
CA LEU A 214 -6.48 -7.90 -13.92
C LEU A 214 -6.89 -6.49 -14.34
N LEU A 215 -8.15 -6.12 -14.10
CA LEU A 215 -8.66 -4.78 -14.39
C LEU A 215 -7.97 -3.73 -13.54
N TYR A 216 -7.60 -4.07 -12.29
CA TYR A 216 -6.92 -3.16 -11.38
C TYR A 216 -5.41 -3.06 -11.64
N ALA A 217 -4.77 -4.09 -12.20
CA ALA A 217 -3.33 -4.14 -12.44
C ALA A 217 -2.72 -2.82 -12.98
N PRO A 218 -3.30 -2.16 -14.01
CA PRO A 218 -2.70 -0.96 -14.55
C PRO A 218 -3.15 0.35 -13.85
N VAL A 219 -3.99 0.28 -12.81
CA VAL A 219 -4.52 1.45 -12.08
C VAL A 219 -3.42 2.12 -11.27
N LEU A 220 -2.69 1.37 -10.44
CA LEU A 220 -1.68 1.95 -9.55
C LEU A 220 -0.56 2.70 -10.31
N PRO A 221 0.08 2.14 -11.36
CA PRO A 221 1.07 2.89 -12.14
C PRO A 221 0.51 4.17 -12.76
N ARG A 222 -0.72 4.12 -13.28
CA ARG A 222 -1.37 5.31 -13.87
C ARG A 222 -1.75 6.34 -12.80
N TRP A 223 -2.09 5.89 -11.61
CA TRP A 223 -2.38 6.76 -10.48
C TRP A 223 -1.13 7.51 -10.05
N LEU A 224 -0.03 6.78 -9.80
CA LEU A 224 1.23 7.37 -9.36
C LEU A 224 1.90 8.22 -10.45
N ALA A 225 1.72 7.89 -11.73
CA ALA A 225 2.16 8.74 -12.83
C ALA A 225 1.40 10.09 -12.90
N ARG A 226 0.17 10.16 -12.38
CA ARG A 226 -0.67 11.37 -12.38
C ARG A 226 -0.60 12.15 -11.06
N ALA A 227 -0.36 11.47 -9.95
CA ALA A 227 -0.32 12.11 -8.65
C ALA A 227 1.00 12.91 -8.51
N PRO A 228 0.97 14.24 -8.42
CA PRO A 228 2.18 15.04 -8.30
C PRO A 228 2.95 14.66 -7.04
N GLU A 229 4.27 14.56 -7.16
CA GLU A 229 5.18 14.19 -6.06
C GLU A 229 5.18 15.24 -4.97
N ILE A 230 5.17 16.49 -5.41
CA ILE A 230 5.22 17.69 -4.59
C ILE A 230 4.27 18.71 -5.21
N SER A 231 3.64 19.53 -4.36
CA SER A 231 2.92 20.72 -4.83
C SER A 231 3.38 21.95 -4.08
N LEU A 232 3.65 23.03 -4.81
CA LEU A 232 4.01 24.31 -4.21
C LEU A 232 2.77 25.15 -3.97
N ARG A 233 2.66 25.75 -2.79
CA ARG A 233 1.65 26.77 -2.47
C ARG A 233 2.25 28.14 -2.71
N PHE A 234 1.47 29.00 -3.33
CA PHE A 234 1.81 30.40 -3.60
C PHE A 234 0.79 31.31 -2.91
N TYR A 235 1.12 32.58 -2.71
CA TYR A 235 0.25 33.49 -1.96
C TYR A 235 -1.06 33.83 -2.67
N ALA A 236 -1.09 33.92 -4.01
CA ALA A 236 -2.30 34.30 -4.75
C ALA A 236 -2.54 33.50 -6.05
N GLY A 237 -2.07 32.25 -6.10
CA GLY A 237 -2.48 31.28 -7.12
C GLY A 237 -1.49 31.05 -8.27
N ALA A 238 -0.18 31.07 -8.00
CA ALA A 238 0.88 30.60 -8.91
C ALA A 238 1.01 31.43 -10.20
N ARG A 239 0.99 32.76 -10.08
CA ARG A 239 1.33 33.67 -11.17
C ARG A 239 2.82 33.54 -11.57
N ALA A 240 3.17 33.99 -12.77
CA ALA A 240 4.50 33.82 -13.36
C ALA A 240 5.63 34.46 -12.53
N ASP A 241 5.30 35.45 -11.70
CA ASP A 241 6.19 36.22 -10.81
C ASP A 241 6.11 35.81 -9.34
N GLU A 242 5.18 34.90 -8.98
CA GLU A 242 5.02 34.48 -7.60
C GLU A 242 6.08 33.45 -7.18
N VAL A 243 6.58 33.64 -5.96
CA VAL A 243 7.47 32.72 -5.27
C VAL A 243 6.68 31.78 -4.35
N PRO A 244 7.08 30.51 -4.23
CA PRO A 244 6.39 29.56 -3.38
C PRO A 244 6.56 29.92 -1.90
N ARG A 245 5.47 29.85 -1.14
CA ARG A 245 5.45 30.07 0.33
C ARG A 245 5.66 28.78 1.11
N ALA A 246 5.22 27.66 0.55
CA ALA A 246 5.23 26.37 1.20
C ALA A 246 5.32 25.24 0.19
N ILE A 247 5.97 24.17 0.58
CA ILE A 247 5.98 22.89 -0.11
C ILE A 247 4.94 21.98 0.55
N VAL A 248 4.15 21.30 -0.27
CA VAL A 248 3.20 20.29 0.20
C VAL A 248 3.65 18.95 -0.34
N TRP A 249 4.15 18.12 0.57
CA TRP A 249 4.54 16.74 0.32
C TRP A 249 3.97 15.87 1.43
N GLY A 250 3.38 14.73 1.05
CA GLY A 250 2.88 13.75 2.01
C GLY A 250 1.68 14.26 2.82
N GLY A 251 0.95 15.24 2.28
CA GLY A 251 -0.18 15.89 2.95
C GLY A 251 0.23 16.92 4.01
N VAL A 252 1.52 17.25 4.11
CA VAL A 252 2.06 18.24 5.05
C VAL A 252 2.48 19.47 4.30
N GLU A 253 1.94 20.62 4.71
CA GLU A 253 2.41 21.93 4.27
C GLU A 253 3.56 22.36 5.17
N GLU A 254 4.74 22.48 4.58
CA GLU A 254 5.93 22.99 5.25
C GLU A 254 6.33 24.31 4.60
N ARG A 255 6.60 25.32 5.43
CA ARG A 255 7.00 26.63 4.93
C ARG A 255 8.39 26.54 4.34
N VAL A 256 8.57 27.24 3.22
CA VAL A 256 9.86 27.28 2.53
C VAL A 256 10.34 28.71 2.39
N ARG A 257 11.66 28.88 2.49
CA ARG A 257 12.34 30.08 2.03
C ARG A 257 12.95 29.79 0.67
N VAL A 258 12.65 30.63 -0.32
CA VAL A 258 13.23 30.50 -1.66
C VAL A 258 14.64 31.06 -1.63
N GLU A 259 15.63 30.21 -1.85
CA GLU A 259 17.03 30.62 -1.95
C GLU A 259 17.38 31.06 -3.37
N ARG A 260 16.84 30.36 -4.37
CA ARG A 260 17.14 30.63 -5.78
C ARG A 260 15.98 30.22 -6.67
N GLU A 261 15.76 31.01 -7.70
CA GLU A 261 14.88 30.70 -8.82
C GLU A 261 15.69 30.76 -10.13
N TRP A 262 15.44 29.82 -11.04
CA TRP A 262 15.99 29.88 -12.39
C TRP A 262 15.08 29.15 -13.39
N LEU A 263 15.28 29.49 -14.67
CA LEU A 263 14.72 28.75 -15.79
C LEU A 263 15.83 27.89 -16.39
N GLU A 264 15.57 26.60 -16.60
CA GLU A 264 16.48 25.69 -17.27
C GLU A 264 15.83 25.06 -18.49
N GLU A 265 16.62 24.79 -19.53
CA GLU A 265 16.17 24.05 -20.70
C GLU A 265 16.81 22.67 -20.64
N ARG A 266 15.99 21.63 -20.48
CA ARG A 266 16.45 20.26 -20.30
C ARG A 266 15.68 19.34 -21.24
N ASP A 267 16.41 18.62 -22.08
CA ASP A 267 15.84 17.74 -23.12
C ASP A 267 14.88 18.47 -24.10
N GLY A 268 15.13 19.76 -24.35
CA GLY A 268 14.29 20.58 -25.24
C GLY A 268 13.00 21.12 -24.59
N GLU A 269 12.78 20.87 -23.29
CA GLU A 269 11.68 21.46 -22.53
C GLU A 269 12.18 22.59 -21.62
N ARG A 270 11.50 23.74 -21.63
CA ARG A 270 11.72 24.82 -20.66
C ARG A 270 11.10 24.43 -19.32
N ARG A 271 11.91 24.49 -18.26
CA ARG A 271 11.52 24.16 -16.89
C ARG A 271 11.78 25.34 -15.97
N ARG A 272 10.85 25.59 -15.07
CA ARG A 272 11.01 26.55 -13.97
C ARG A 272 11.44 25.79 -12.72
N ALA A 273 12.55 26.20 -12.13
CA ALA A 273 13.16 25.51 -11.00
C ALA A 273 13.38 26.45 -9.81
N PHE A 274 13.21 25.89 -8.61
CA PHE A 274 13.43 26.56 -7.34
C PHE A 274 14.37 25.75 -6.46
N ARG A 275 15.23 26.46 -5.73
CA ARG A 275 15.92 25.94 -4.55
C ARG A 275 15.23 26.50 -3.32
N LEU A 276 14.75 25.61 -2.47
CA LEU A 276 13.93 25.90 -1.31
C LEU A 276 14.63 25.40 -0.05
N ALA A 277 14.82 26.28 0.93
CA ALA A 277 15.24 25.90 2.27
C ALA A 277 14.02 25.63 3.15
N LEU A 278 14.02 24.48 3.81
CA LEU A 278 13.00 24.00 4.73
C LEU A 278 13.24 24.54 6.15
N GLU A 279 12.26 24.40 7.04
CA GLU A 279 12.40 24.89 8.43
C GLU A 279 13.42 24.08 9.23
N ASP A 280 13.64 22.82 8.86
CA ASP A 280 14.63 21.92 9.46
C ASP A 280 16.07 22.16 8.99
N GLY A 281 16.28 23.11 8.07
CA GLY A 281 17.59 23.44 7.48
C GLY A 281 17.95 22.65 6.23
N THR A 282 17.13 21.68 5.82
CA THR A 282 17.33 20.91 4.60
C THR A 282 17.04 21.76 3.36
N THR A 283 17.78 21.55 2.27
CA THR A 283 17.55 22.28 1.02
C THR A 283 17.04 21.34 -0.07
N VAL A 284 15.91 21.68 -0.69
CA VAL A 284 15.30 20.90 -1.77
C VAL A 284 15.28 21.67 -3.09
N GLN A 285 15.55 20.97 -4.18
CA GLN A 285 15.43 21.50 -5.53
C GLN A 285 14.20 20.90 -6.20
N VAL A 286 13.33 21.77 -6.69
CA VAL A 286 12.09 21.38 -7.36
C VAL A 286 11.97 22.07 -8.71
N SER A 287 11.48 21.36 -9.71
CA SER A 287 11.21 21.93 -11.03
C SER A 287 9.87 21.51 -11.59
N ARG A 288 9.35 22.30 -12.53
CA ARG A 288 8.20 21.94 -13.37
C ARG A 288 8.47 22.31 -14.82
N ALA A 289 7.92 21.53 -15.75
CA ALA A 289 7.85 21.95 -17.15
C ALA A 289 6.82 23.07 -17.33
N GLU A 290 7.14 24.08 -18.14
CA GLU A 290 6.18 25.13 -18.51
C GLU A 290 5.29 24.69 -19.67
N PRO A 291 4.02 25.17 -19.75
CA PRO A 291 3.38 26.11 -18.84
C PRO A 291 2.76 25.49 -17.57
N ASP A 292 2.29 24.23 -17.63
CA ASP A 292 1.46 23.61 -16.56
C ASP A 292 1.90 22.19 -16.13
N GLY A 293 3.21 21.89 -16.21
CA GLY A 293 3.75 20.63 -15.71
C GLY A 293 3.63 20.48 -14.19
N PRO A 294 3.51 19.24 -13.66
CA PRO A 294 3.56 19.00 -12.21
C PRO A 294 4.96 19.33 -11.65
N TRP A 295 5.00 19.85 -10.42
CA TRP A 295 6.24 20.02 -9.67
C TRP A 295 6.85 18.66 -9.32
N ARG A 296 8.14 18.51 -9.54
CA ARG A 296 8.94 17.32 -9.23
C ARG A 296 10.12 17.70 -8.36
N LEU A 297 10.52 16.78 -7.49
CA LEU A 297 11.75 16.90 -6.71
C LEU A 297 12.93 16.45 -7.58
N ASP A 298 13.89 17.35 -7.81
CA ASP A 298 15.10 17.02 -8.57
C ASP A 298 16.24 16.55 -7.64
N ARG A 299 16.34 17.14 -6.44
CA ARG A 299 17.42 16.82 -5.50
C ARG A 299 17.08 17.27 -4.07
N GLU A 300 17.38 16.42 -3.10
CA GLU A 300 17.58 16.80 -1.70
C GLU A 300 19.07 17.05 -1.47
N VAL A 301 19.42 18.22 -0.95
CA VAL A 301 20.78 18.57 -0.51
C VAL A 301 20.70 18.73 1.01
N GLY A 302 21.15 17.69 1.70
CA GLY A 302 21.38 17.68 3.15
C GLY A 302 22.85 17.91 3.49
#